data_AF-A0A7S2RPK2-F1
#
_entry.id   AF-A0A7S2RPK2-F1
#
_cell.length_a   1.000
_cell.length_b   1.000
_cell.length_c   1.000
_cell.angle_alpha   90.00
_cell.angle_beta   90.00
_cell.angle_gamma   90.00
#
_symmetry.space_group_name_H-M   'P 1'
#
loop_
_entity.id
_entity.type
_entity.pdbx_description
1 polymer ?
#
loop_
_entity_poly.entity_id
_entity_poly.type
_entity_poly.pdbx_seq_one_letter_code
_entity_poly.pdbx_strand_id
1 'polypeptide(L)'
;MVAGWSPVQSLSSVLLSIQSLMNPKPYHNEPGYEVAKDHRAVDKYNDYIQYQTLRVAVYDMVKNQLGPESCMPEALKFIVRNLFPSMYDGFVITCDTCIGRGFDGTALHDPFSRPQHDTMQYCKLKELIVELKLQCDRDDEEQDALDEQAQGATARSATSGAEEAGLAAASQSPAPVEPHSPSSSLFTNVPAAAGAEESGASNSNTG
;
A
#
# COMPACT_ATOMS: atom_id res chain seq x y z
N MET A 1 -26.72 -18.53 18.99
CA MET A 1 -25.34 -18.67 19.52
C MET A 1 -24.58 -17.44 19.05
N VAL A 2 -24.10 -16.60 19.96
CA VAL A 2 -23.20 -15.49 19.57
C VAL A 2 -21.81 -16.10 19.42
N ALA A 3 -21.19 -15.96 18.25
CA ALA A 3 -19.80 -16.33 18.07
C ALA A 3 -18.94 -15.38 18.91
N GLY A 4 -18.52 -15.84 20.10
CA GLY A 4 -17.65 -15.08 20.99
C GLY A 4 -16.18 -15.24 20.62
N TRP A 5 -15.33 -14.39 21.21
CA TRP A 5 -13.89 -14.57 21.12
C TRP A 5 -13.48 -15.93 21.70
N SER A 6 -12.60 -16.65 21.01
CA SER A 6 -11.98 -17.87 21.49
C SER A 6 -10.46 -17.78 21.32
N PRO A 7 -9.65 -18.35 22.25
CA PRO A 7 -8.19 -18.35 22.14
C PRO A 7 -7.63 -18.99 20.86
N VAL A 8 -8.45 -19.72 20.10
CA VAL A 8 -8.07 -20.25 18.78
C VAL A 8 -7.94 -19.16 17.71
N GLN A 9 -8.58 -18.01 17.91
CA GLN A 9 -8.52 -16.89 16.97
C GLN A 9 -7.16 -16.20 17.11
N SER A 10 -6.49 -16.01 15.96
CA SER A 10 -5.24 -15.28 15.84
C SER A 10 -5.50 -13.86 15.34
N LEU A 11 -4.55 -12.95 15.55
CA LEU A 11 -4.60 -11.60 14.96
C LEU A 11 -4.81 -11.67 13.44
N SER A 12 -4.13 -12.58 12.75
CA SER A 12 -4.31 -12.80 11.30
C SER A 12 -5.75 -13.17 10.94
N SER A 13 -6.39 -14.06 11.70
CA SER A 13 -7.79 -14.43 11.46
C SER A 13 -8.75 -13.26 11.69
N VAL A 14 -8.45 -12.39 12.65
CA VAL A 14 -9.23 -11.17 12.91
C VAL A 14 -9.07 -10.18 11.77
N LEU A 15 -7.84 -9.90 11.34
CA LEU A 15 -7.57 -8.98 10.23
C LEU A 15 -8.23 -9.47 8.94
N LEU A 16 -8.18 -10.77 8.65
CA LEU A 16 -8.89 -11.37 7.52
C LEU A 16 -10.42 -11.23 7.65
N SER A 17 -10.97 -11.37 8.87
CA SER A 17 -12.41 -11.17 9.10
C SER A 17 -12.85 -9.72 8.91
N ILE A 18 -12.01 -8.74 9.22
CA ILE A 18 -12.28 -7.32 8.95
C ILE A 18 -12.24 -7.09 7.44
N GLN A 19 -11.24 -7.64 6.74
CA GLN A 19 -11.11 -7.51 5.30
C GLN A 19 -12.28 -8.16 4.54
N SER A 20 -12.80 -9.29 5.02
CA SER A 20 -13.92 -9.97 4.35
C SER A 20 -15.25 -9.21 4.41
N LEU A 21 -15.40 -8.26 5.35
CA LEU A 21 -16.57 -7.37 5.39
C LEU A 21 -16.57 -6.36 4.24
N MET A 22 -15.39 -6.00 3.70
CA MET A 22 -15.23 -5.08 2.57
C MET A 22 -15.47 -5.78 1.23
N ASN A 23 -16.70 -6.25 1.02
CA ASN A 23 -17.09 -6.98 -0.19
C ASN A 23 -17.71 -6.04 -1.27
N PRO A 24 -17.97 -6.51 -2.50
CA PRO A 24 -18.52 -5.67 -3.58
C PRO A 24 -19.93 -5.12 -3.37
N LYS A 25 -20.68 -5.61 -2.36
CA LYS A 25 -22.06 -5.20 -2.05
C LYS A 25 -22.26 -5.10 -0.52
N PRO A 26 -21.58 -4.16 0.16
CA PRO A 26 -21.60 -4.04 1.62
C PRO A 26 -22.99 -3.75 2.20
N TYR A 27 -23.95 -3.31 1.37
CA TYR A 27 -25.36 -3.15 1.78
C TYR A 27 -25.94 -4.41 2.44
N HIS A 28 -25.54 -5.60 1.97
CA HIS A 28 -26.04 -6.87 2.50
C HIS A 28 -25.43 -7.26 3.84
N ASN A 29 -24.43 -6.53 4.33
CA ASN A 29 -23.87 -6.75 5.66
C ASN A 29 -24.81 -6.22 6.76
N GLU A 30 -25.77 -5.36 6.40
CA GLU A 30 -26.71 -4.79 7.36
C GLU A 30 -27.76 -5.83 7.78
N PRO A 31 -28.03 -6.00 9.09
CA PRO A 31 -29.01 -6.97 9.58
C PRO A 31 -30.40 -6.76 8.96
N GLY A 32 -30.94 -7.80 8.30
CA GLY A 32 -32.25 -7.74 7.64
C GLY A 32 -32.24 -7.20 6.20
N TYR A 33 -31.05 -6.99 5.63
CA TYR A 33 -30.83 -6.50 4.27
C TYR A 33 -30.06 -7.49 3.38
N GLU A 34 -29.95 -8.74 3.82
CA GLU A 34 -29.25 -9.83 3.11
C GLU A 34 -29.87 -10.07 1.72
N VAL A 35 -31.18 -9.85 1.59
CA VAL A 35 -31.90 -9.85 0.30
C VAL A 35 -32.41 -8.43 0.03
N ALA A 36 -31.83 -7.78 -0.97
CA ALA A 36 -32.23 -6.42 -1.34
C ALA A 36 -33.67 -6.39 -1.86
N LYS A 37 -34.52 -5.59 -1.22
CA LYS A 37 -35.88 -5.29 -1.70
C LYS A 37 -35.87 -4.27 -2.83
N ASP A 38 -34.90 -3.36 -2.82
CA ASP A 38 -34.65 -2.38 -3.89
C ASP A 38 -33.19 -2.48 -4.30
N HIS A 39 -32.93 -3.01 -5.50
CA HIS A 39 -31.58 -3.12 -6.03
C HIS A 39 -30.90 -1.76 -6.19
N ARG A 40 -31.66 -0.68 -6.42
CA ARG A 40 -31.09 0.67 -6.51
C ARG A 40 -30.52 1.16 -5.18
N ALA A 41 -31.02 0.66 -4.05
CA ALA A 41 -30.46 1.02 -2.75
C ALA A 41 -29.06 0.42 -2.56
N VAL A 42 -28.82 -0.78 -3.11
CA VAL A 42 -27.50 -1.42 -3.13
C VAL A 42 -26.52 -0.58 -3.95
N ASP A 43 -26.91 -0.19 -5.17
CA ASP A 43 -26.06 0.60 -6.05
C ASP A 43 -25.74 1.97 -5.45
N LYS A 44 -26.74 2.66 -4.89
CA LYS A 44 -26.54 3.95 -4.21
C LYS A 44 -25.60 3.85 -3.01
N TYR A 45 -25.70 2.77 -2.24
CA TYR A 45 -24.80 2.55 -1.12
C TYR A 45 -23.37 2.29 -1.59
N ASN A 46 -23.19 1.55 -2.69
CA ASN A 46 -21.88 1.38 -3.31
C ASN A 46 -21.30 2.71 -3.78
N ASP A 47 -22.09 3.55 -4.46
CA ASP A 47 -21.65 4.87 -4.91
C ASP A 47 -21.24 5.76 -3.72
N TYR A 48 -22.02 5.72 -2.62
CA TYR A 48 -21.70 6.40 -1.37
C TYR A 48 -20.36 5.93 -0.76
N ILE A 49 -20.20 4.62 -0.58
CA ILE A 49 -18.99 4.04 0.02
C ILE A 49 -17.76 4.30 -0.86
N GLN A 50 -17.89 4.21 -2.19
CA GLN A 50 -16.81 4.51 -3.12
C GLN A 50 -16.35 5.96 -2.98
N TYR A 51 -17.29 6.92 -2.99
CA TYR A 51 -16.97 8.33 -2.82
C TYR A 51 -16.27 8.60 -1.48
N GLN A 52 -16.79 8.03 -0.38
CA GLN A 52 -16.19 8.20 0.94
C GLN A 52 -14.82 7.53 1.06
N THR A 53 -14.60 6.40 0.39
CA THR A 53 -13.30 5.73 0.36
C THR A 53 -12.26 6.62 -0.30
N LEU A 54 -12.56 7.20 -1.47
CA LEU A 54 -11.64 8.12 -2.14
C LEU A 54 -11.40 9.40 -1.31
N ARG A 55 -12.45 9.98 -0.73
CA ARG A 55 -12.34 11.23 0.03
C ARG A 55 -11.60 11.05 1.35
N VAL A 56 -11.98 10.05 2.14
CA VAL A 56 -11.50 9.89 3.52
C VAL A 56 -10.34 8.90 3.58
N ALA A 57 -10.53 7.69 3.06
CA ALA A 57 -9.55 6.62 3.19
C ALA A 57 -8.35 6.79 2.24
N VAL A 58 -8.48 7.57 1.18
CA VAL A 58 -7.36 7.92 0.29
C VAL A 58 -6.89 9.35 0.56
N TYR A 59 -7.67 10.37 0.18
CA TYR A 59 -7.21 11.76 0.24
C TYR A 59 -6.91 12.22 1.67
N ASP A 60 -7.89 12.15 2.60
CA ASP A 60 -7.65 12.63 3.97
C ASP A 60 -6.60 11.79 4.69
N MET A 61 -6.56 10.47 4.48
CA MET A 61 -5.54 9.60 5.08
C MET A 61 -4.14 9.99 4.60
N VAL A 62 -3.91 10.09 3.29
CA VAL A 62 -2.58 10.40 2.75
C VAL A 62 -2.17 11.82 3.15
N LYS A 63 -3.06 12.80 2.99
CA LYS A 63 -2.80 14.20 3.34
C LYS A 63 -2.46 14.39 4.82
N ASN A 64 -3.24 13.80 5.73
CA ASN A 64 -3.06 14.03 7.16
C ASN A 64 -1.93 13.18 7.74
N GLN A 65 -1.68 12.00 7.18
CA GLN A 65 -0.76 11.02 7.77
C GLN A 65 0.66 11.10 7.20
N LEU A 66 0.87 11.80 6.08
CA LEU A 66 2.21 12.09 5.57
C LEU A 66 2.81 13.39 6.10
N GLY A 67 2.01 14.22 6.79
CA GLY A 67 2.50 15.44 7.44
C GLY A 67 3.36 15.19 8.69
N PRO A 68 4.11 16.21 9.15
CA PRO A 68 5.02 16.10 10.29
C PRO A 68 4.31 15.78 11.61
N GLU A 69 3.05 16.22 11.77
CA GLU A 69 2.22 15.99 12.96
C GLU A 69 1.48 14.64 12.97
N SER A 70 1.81 13.74 12.03
CA SER A 70 1.13 12.46 11.88
C SER A 70 1.47 11.48 13.00
N CYS A 71 0.43 10.91 13.61
CA CYS A 71 0.53 9.87 14.64
C CYS A 71 0.72 8.45 14.07
N MET A 72 0.75 8.29 12.74
CA MET A 72 0.95 7.00 12.10
C MET A 72 2.39 6.48 12.33
N PRO A 73 2.57 5.19 12.69
CA PRO A 73 3.90 4.57 12.77
C PRO A 73 4.68 4.67 11.46
N GLU A 74 6.00 4.90 11.53
CA GLU A 74 6.82 5.15 10.33
C GLU A 74 6.79 4.00 9.31
N ALA A 75 6.73 2.75 9.79
CA ALA A 75 6.59 1.60 8.89
C ALA A 75 5.31 1.65 8.04
N LEU A 76 4.19 2.12 8.61
CA LEU A 76 2.94 2.29 7.87
C LEU A 76 2.98 3.52 6.97
N LYS A 77 3.58 4.63 7.42
CA LYS A 77 3.82 5.81 6.58
C LYS A 77 4.60 5.45 5.34
N PHE A 78 5.69 4.68 5.48
CA PHE A 78 6.48 4.19 4.37
C PHE A 78 5.63 3.38 3.39
N ILE A 79 4.80 2.45 3.86
CA ILE A 79 3.92 1.66 2.99
C ILE A 79 2.94 2.59 2.24
N VAL A 80 2.33 3.56 2.92
CA VAL A 80 1.40 4.52 2.31
C VAL A 80 2.09 5.37 1.24
N ARG A 81 3.31 5.88 1.52
CA ARG A 81 4.12 6.66 0.56
C ARG A 81 4.41 5.89 -0.72
N ASN A 82 4.66 4.59 -0.62
CA ASN A 82 4.94 3.76 -1.80
C ASN A 82 3.66 3.34 -2.54
N LEU A 83 2.59 3.03 -1.80
CA LEU A 83 1.37 2.47 -2.38
C LEU A 83 0.52 3.53 -3.06
N PHE A 84 0.44 4.75 -2.52
CA PHE A 84 -0.39 5.81 -3.08
C PHE A 84 0.01 6.18 -4.52
N PRO A 85 1.29 6.49 -4.84
CA PRO A 85 1.75 6.70 -6.21
C PRO A 85 1.46 5.50 -7.13
N SER A 86 1.64 4.27 -6.63
CA SER A 86 1.40 3.06 -7.42
C SER A 86 -0.06 2.87 -7.80
N MET A 87 -1.02 3.39 -7.01
CA MET A 87 -2.46 3.26 -7.28
C MET A 87 -3.11 4.55 -7.79
N TYR A 88 -2.31 5.63 -7.94
CA TYR A 88 -2.78 6.98 -8.27
C TYR A 88 -3.66 7.01 -9.53
N ASP A 89 -3.20 6.39 -10.62
CA ASP A 89 -3.93 6.36 -11.88
C ASP A 89 -5.33 5.74 -11.70
N GLY A 90 -5.44 4.70 -10.87
CA GLY A 90 -6.72 4.07 -10.54
C GLY A 90 -7.69 5.03 -9.85
N PHE A 91 -7.21 5.89 -8.96
CA PHE A 91 -8.05 6.90 -8.30
C PHE A 91 -8.55 7.96 -9.28
N VAL A 92 -7.68 8.44 -10.17
CA VAL A 92 -8.03 9.44 -11.20
C VAL A 92 -9.04 8.86 -12.20
N ILE A 93 -8.79 7.65 -12.70
CA ILE A 93 -9.72 6.94 -13.60
C ILE A 93 -11.09 6.76 -12.94
N THR A 94 -11.11 6.40 -11.66
CA THR A 94 -12.37 6.24 -10.92
C THR A 94 -13.12 7.56 -10.82
N CYS A 95 -12.43 8.67 -10.53
CA CYS A 95 -13.04 10.00 -10.50
C CYS A 95 -13.59 10.39 -11.87
N ASP A 96 -12.81 10.24 -12.94
CA ASP A 96 -13.22 10.58 -14.31
C ASP A 96 -14.41 9.75 -14.78
N THR A 97 -14.43 8.47 -14.43
CA THR A 97 -15.57 7.58 -14.70
C THR A 97 -16.83 8.07 -14.00
N CYS A 98 -16.73 8.48 -12.74
CA CYS A 98 -17.88 8.99 -11.97
C CYS A 98 -18.36 10.34 -12.50
N ILE A 99 -17.45 11.23 -12.90
CA ILE A 99 -17.77 12.51 -13.55
C ILE A 99 -18.50 12.25 -14.88
N GLY A 100 -17.98 11.35 -15.72
CA GLY A 100 -18.60 11.00 -17.01
C GLY A 100 -19.99 10.34 -16.87
N ARG A 101 -20.24 9.66 -15.74
CA ARG A 101 -21.57 9.11 -15.39
C ARG A 101 -22.54 10.16 -14.83
N GLY A 102 -22.09 11.40 -14.61
CA GLY A 102 -22.92 12.49 -14.08
C GLY A 102 -23.16 12.41 -12.57
N PHE A 103 -22.26 11.79 -11.80
CA PHE A 103 -22.37 11.73 -10.34
C PHE A 103 -21.89 13.01 -9.64
N ASP A 104 -21.11 13.85 -10.32
CA ASP A 104 -20.68 15.13 -9.76
C ASP A 104 -21.88 16.06 -9.50
N GLY A 105 -21.96 16.62 -8.29
CA GLY A 105 -23.07 17.46 -7.84
C GLY A 105 -24.33 16.68 -7.41
N THR A 106 -24.37 15.36 -7.54
CA THR A 106 -25.51 14.55 -7.08
C THR A 106 -25.53 14.42 -5.56
N ALA A 107 -26.72 14.19 -4.99
CA ALA A 107 -26.87 14.07 -3.55
C ALA A 107 -26.09 12.85 -3.01
N LEU A 108 -25.28 13.07 -1.97
CA LEU A 108 -24.59 12.02 -1.26
C LEU A 108 -25.59 11.27 -0.38
N HIS A 109 -26.11 10.15 -0.87
CA HIS A 109 -27.19 9.41 -0.24
C HIS A 109 -26.73 8.07 0.34
N ASP A 110 -26.81 7.96 1.66
CA ASP A 110 -26.72 6.68 2.37
C ASP A 110 -28.15 6.20 2.74
N PRO A 111 -28.58 4.99 2.32
CA PRO A 111 -29.89 4.43 2.66
C PRO A 111 -30.15 4.23 4.16
N PHE A 112 -29.11 4.17 4.99
CA PHE A 112 -29.22 3.83 6.42
C PHE A 112 -29.03 5.04 7.34
N SER A 113 -28.39 6.10 6.85
CA SER A 113 -28.18 7.33 7.61
C SER A 113 -29.30 8.34 7.44
N ARG A 114 -29.29 9.36 8.31
CA ARG A 114 -30.16 10.53 8.13
C ARG A 114 -29.77 11.25 6.84
N PRO A 115 -30.74 11.80 6.08
CA PRO A 115 -30.43 12.57 4.89
C PRO A 115 -29.48 13.72 5.22
N GLN A 116 -28.28 13.67 4.66
CA GLN A 116 -27.34 14.79 4.65
C GLN A 116 -27.62 15.63 3.40
N HIS A 117 -27.45 16.95 3.49
CA HIS A 117 -27.57 17.86 2.34
C HIS A 117 -26.26 17.99 1.54
N ASP A 118 -25.36 17.03 1.69
CA ASP A 118 -24.07 17.03 1.00
C ASP A 118 -24.20 16.44 -0.40
N THR A 119 -23.27 16.83 -1.28
CA THR A 119 -23.20 16.35 -2.65
C THR A 119 -21.87 15.66 -2.92
N MET A 120 -21.87 14.70 -3.84
CA MET A 120 -20.65 14.10 -4.36
C MET A 120 -19.91 15.13 -5.23
N GLN A 121 -18.70 15.50 -4.82
CA GLN A 121 -17.85 16.47 -5.53
C GLN A 121 -16.61 15.76 -6.10
N TYR A 122 -16.79 14.96 -7.15
CA TYR A 122 -15.72 14.20 -7.81
C TYR A 122 -14.74 15.11 -8.56
N CYS A 123 -15.21 16.20 -9.18
CA CYS A 123 -14.33 17.15 -9.87
C CYS A 123 -13.30 17.75 -8.89
N LYS A 124 -13.81 18.29 -7.78
CA LYS A 124 -12.98 18.84 -6.71
C LYS A 124 -12.08 17.78 -6.07
N LEU A 125 -12.62 16.58 -5.82
CA LEU A 125 -11.83 15.50 -5.22
C LEU A 125 -10.68 15.07 -6.13
N LYS A 126 -10.89 15.00 -7.44
CA LYS A 126 -9.83 14.73 -8.42
C LYS A 126 -8.75 15.80 -8.36
N GLU A 127 -9.10 17.08 -8.41
CA GLU A 127 -8.13 18.18 -8.28
C GLU A 127 -7.29 18.06 -7.01
N LEU A 128 -7.93 17.73 -5.88
CA LEU A 128 -7.25 17.55 -4.60
C LEU A 128 -6.30 16.35 -4.59
N ILE A 129 -6.66 15.22 -5.22
CA ILE A 129 -5.80 14.04 -5.32
C ILE A 129 -4.61 14.31 -6.25
N VAL A 130 -4.81 15.03 -7.35
CA VAL A 130 -3.73 15.44 -8.27
C VAL A 130 -2.73 16.35 -7.55
N GLU A 131 -3.22 17.36 -6.84
CA GLU A 131 -2.37 18.27 -6.06
C GLU A 131 -1.60 17.52 -4.97
N LEU A 132 -2.26 16.57 -4.29
CA LEU A 132 -1.61 15.74 -3.28
C LEU A 132 -0.48 14.88 -3.86
N LYS A 133 -0.67 14.33 -5.06
CA LYS A 133 0.38 13.57 -5.75
C LYS A 133 1.57 14.47 -6.11
N LEU A 134 1.32 15.68 -6.60
CA LEU A 134 2.37 16.64 -6.90
C LEU A 134 3.13 17.05 -5.64
N GLN A 135 2.44 17.20 -4.51
CA GLN A 135 3.08 17.46 -3.22
C GLN A 135 4.00 16.31 -2.81
N CYS A 136 3.53 15.06 -2.87
CA CYS A 136 4.36 13.90 -2.56
C CYS A 136 5.62 13.81 -3.42
N ASP A 137 5.49 14.06 -4.74
CA ASP A 137 6.64 14.01 -5.66
C ASP A 137 7.70 15.06 -5.31
N ARG A 138 7.27 16.25 -4.90
CA ARG A 138 8.18 17.32 -4.45
C ARG A 138 8.88 16.98 -3.14
N ASP A 139 8.14 16.40 -2.19
CA ASP A 139 8.70 16.00 -0.89
C ASP A 139 9.75 14.88 -1.07
N ASP A 140 9.51 13.94 -2.00
CA ASP A 140 10.44 12.87 -2.34
C ASP A 140 11.71 13.43 -3.04
N GLU A 141 11.56 14.36 -4.00
CA GLU A 141 12.69 15.05 -4.64
C GLU A 141 13.56 15.85 -3.65
N GLU A 142 12.94 16.53 -2.68
CA GLU A 142 13.64 17.28 -1.64
C GLU A 142 14.43 16.33 -0.73
N GLN A 143 13.84 15.19 -0.35
CA GLN A 143 14.49 14.19 0.47
C GLN A 143 15.70 13.56 -0.24
N ASP A 144 15.55 13.20 -1.52
CA ASP A 144 16.64 12.65 -2.33
C ASP A 144 17.81 13.62 -2.44
N ALA A 145 17.54 14.92 -2.65
CA ALA A 145 18.57 15.95 -2.71
C ALA A 145 19.32 16.14 -1.37
N LEU A 146 18.62 16.02 -0.24
CA LEU A 146 19.23 16.08 1.10
C LEU A 146 20.12 14.85 1.36
N ASP A 147 19.67 13.66 0.95
CA ASP A 147 20.42 12.41 1.11
C ASP A 147 21.68 12.41 0.25
N GLU A 148 21.63 12.90 -0.99
CA GLU A 148 22.82 13.08 -1.85
C GLU A 148 23.85 14.04 -1.22
N GLN A 149 23.40 15.15 -0.63
CA GLN A 149 24.29 16.10 0.05
C GLN A 149 24.94 15.47 1.30
N ALA A 150 24.18 14.70 2.09
CA ALA A 150 24.69 14.00 3.26
C ALA A 150 25.72 12.92 2.89
N GLN A 151 25.46 12.15 1.84
CA GLN A 151 26.40 11.14 1.32
C GLN A 151 27.67 11.80 0.76
N GLY A 152 27.53 12.89 -0.01
CA GLY A 152 28.66 13.65 -0.55
C GLY A 152 29.50 14.36 0.52
N ALA A 153 28.91 14.77 1.65
CA ALA A 153 29.64 15.31 2.80
C ALA A 153 30.39 14.22 3.57
N THR A 154 29.76 13.05 3.75
CA THR A 154 30.38 11.88 4.40
C THR A 154 31.59 11.38 3.60
N ALA A 155 31.48 11.31 2.27
CA ALA A 155 32.58 10.95 1.38
C ALA A 155 33.75 11.95 1.45
N ARG A 156 33.45 13.26 1.47
CA ARG A 156 34.47 14.33 1.59
C ARG A 156 35.20 14.30 2.95
N SER A 157 34.49 14.01 4.04
CA SER A 157 35.09 13.89 5.37
C SER A 157 35.95 12.62 5.51
N ALA A 158 35.63 11.54 4.79
CA ALA A 158 36.46 10.34 4.75
C ALA A 158 37.76 10.55 3.95
N THR A 159 37.74 11.39 2.91
CA THR A 159 38.95 11.70 2.13
C THR A 159 39.91 12.64 2.86
N SER A 160 39.43 13.59 3.67
CA SER A 160 40.31 14.48 4.45
C SER A 160 40.95 13.81 5.66
N GLY A 161 40.36 12.75 6.20
CA GLY A 161 40.93 11.96 7.30
C GLY A 161 42.05 10.99 6.88
N ALA A 162 42.24 10.76 5.58
CA ALA A 162 43.31 9.90 5.06
C ALA A 162 44.65 10.62 4.87
N GLU A 163 44.66 11.95 4.69
CA GLU A 163 45.90 12.73 4.56
C GLU A 163 46.58 13.07 5.90
N GLU A 164 45.87 13.02 7.03
CA GLU A 164 46.45 13.29 8.37
C GLU A 164 46.87 12.03 9.15
N ALA A 165 46.81 10.84 8.53
CA ALA A 165 47.39 9.61 9.08
C ALA A 165 48.73 9.21 8.41
N GLY A 166 49.28 10.11 7.58
CA GLY A 166 50.50 9.89 6.80
C GLY A 166 51.78 10.38 7.47
N LEU A 167 51.92 10.36 8.81
CA LEU A 167 53.21 10.67 9.44
C LEU A 167 53.42 10.09 10.86
N ALA A 168 53.06 8.83 11.11
CA ALA A 168 53.64 8.07 12.24
C ALA A 168 53.32 6.57 12.16
N ALA A 169 54.24 5.78 11.59
CA ALA A 169 54.57 4.42 12.06
C ALA A 169 55.47 3.72 11.04
N ALA A 170 56.78 3.99 11.10
CA ALA A 170 57.78 3.06 10.61
C ALA A 170 58.36 2.31 11.81
N SER A 171 58.49 0.98 11.67
CA SER A 171 59.26 0.05 12.50
C SER A 171 58.46 -0.85 13.46
N GLN A 172 57.99 -1.99 12.93
CA GLN A 172 58.49 -3.32 13.30
C GLN A 172 57.77 -4.44 12.52
N SER A 173 58.56 -5.32 11.91
CA SER A 173 58.13 -6.60 11.29
C SER A 173 58.09 -7.70 12.36
N PRO A 174 57.26 -8.74 12.19
CA PRO A 174 57.87 -10.04 11.95
C PRO A 174 57.18 -10.96 10.92
N ALA A 175 58.04 -11.72 10.25
CA ALA A 175 58.01 -13.03 9.56
C ALA A 175 56.70 -13.83 9.27
N PRO A 176 56.71 -14.68 8.21
CA PRO A 176 55.54 -15.34 7.64
C PRO A 176 55.25 -16.72 8.24
N VAL A 177 53.97 -17.10 8.28
CA VAL A 177 53.53 -18.48 8.56
C VAL A 177 52.72 -18.99 7.36
N GLU A 178 53.21 -20.09 6.79
CA GLU A 178 52.66 -20.84 5.65
C GLU A 178 51.29 -21.49 5.95
N PRO A 179 50.54 -21.90 4.90
CA PRO A 179 49.13 -22.26 5.01
C PRO A 179 48.92 -23.75 5.31
N HIS A 180 47.87 -24.03 6.08
CA HIS A 180 47.35 -25.39 6.26
C HIS A 180 45.88 -25.41 5.82
N SER A 181 45.61 -26.07 4.70
CA SER A 181 44.27 -26.53 4.32
C SER A 181 43.75 -27.55 5.35
N PRO A 182 42.42 -27.69 5.48
CA PRO A 182 41.87 -28.96 5.02
C PRO A 182 40.62 -28.81 4.15
N SER A 183 40.58 -29.71 3.16
CA SER A 183 39.45 -30.05 2.31
C SER A 183 38.44 -30.90 3.08
N SER A 184 37.14 -30.64 2.93
CA SER A 184 36.16 -31.61 2.39
C SER A 184 34.71 -31.11 2.50
N SER A 185 34.17 -30.72 1.35
CA SER A 185 32.98 -31.27 0.70
C SER A 185 31.80 -31.76 1.54
N LEU A 186 30.62 -31.17 1.29
CA LEU A 186 29.32 -31.82 1.00
C LEU A 186 28.44 -30.72 0.34
N PHE A 187 28.33 -30.67 -1.00
CA PHE A 187 27.18 -31.19 -1.80
C PHE A 187 25.80 -30.90 -1.16
N THR A 188 24.77 -30.34 -1.80
CA THR A 188 24.51 -29.83 -3.16
C THR A 188 23.15 -29.14 -3.16
N ASN A 189 22.87 -28.50 -4.28
CA ASN A 189 21.82 -27.54 -4.59
C ASN A 189 20.44 -28.16 -5.01
N VAL A 190 19.38 -27.33 -4.94
CA VAL A 190 18.05 -27.29 -5.66
C VAL A 190 17.02 -28.45 -5.48
N PRO A 191 15.68 -28.28 -5.70
CA PRO A 191 15.05 -27.21 -6.50
C PRO A 191 13.71 -26.55 -6.13
N ALA A 192 13.53 -25.44 -6.84
CA ALA A 192 12.31 -24.71 -7.12
C ALA A 192 11.24 -25.56 -7.84
N ALA A 193 9.98 -25.30 -7.52
CA ALA A 193 8.82 -25.85 -8.23
C ALA A 193 8.33 -24.85 -9.29
N ALA A 194 8.49 -25.21 -10.56
CA ALA A 194 7.81 -24.63 -11.69
C ALA A 194 6.48 -25.35 -11.94
N GLY A 195 5.52 -24.63 -12.50
CA GLY A 195 4.28 -25.21 -13.01
C GLY A 195 4.49 -26.12 -14.21
N ALA A 196 3.53 -27.03 -14.41
CA ALA A 196 3.29 -27.69 -15.67
C ALA A 196 1.77 -27.80 -15.87
N GLU A 197 1.33 -27.27 -17.00
CA GLU A 197 0.06 -27.53 -17.65
C GLU A 197 -0.05 -29.02 -17.99
N GLU A 198 -1.25 -29.59 -17.87
CA GLU A 198 -1.61 -30.81 -18.59
C GLU A 198 -2.88 -30.54 -19.40
N SER A 199 -2.70 -30.46 -20.71
CA SER A 199 -3.74 -30.56 -21.72
C SER A 199 -4.00 -32.03 -21.99
N GLY A 200 -5.24 -32.48 -21.77
CA GLY A 200 -5.72 -33.84 -22.05
C GLY A 200 -7.11 -33.78 -22.67
N ALA A 201 -7.20 -34.22 -23.92
CA ALA A 201 -8.35 -34.09 -24.81
C ALA A 201 -9.58 -34.93 -24.42
N SER A 202 -10.73 -34.41 -24.86
CA SER A 202 -11.91 -35.09 -25.44
C SER A 202 -12.20 -36.55 -25.08
N ASN A 203 -13.38 -36.78 -24.50
CA ASN A 203 -14.26 -37.84 -24.99
C ASN A 203 -15.74 -37.49 -24.77
N SER A 204 -16.44 -37.41 -25.89
CA SER A 204 -17.89 -37.46 -26.04
C SER A 204 -18.46 -38.77 -25.49
N ASN A 205 -19.55 -38.70 -24.73
CA ASN A 205 -20.52 -39.80 -24.74
C ASN A 205 -21.95 -39.27 -24.64
N THR A 206 -22.65 -39.42 -25.75
CA THR A 206 -24.10 -39.45 -25.88
C THR A 206 -24.67 -40.67 -25.16
N GLY A 207 -25.77 -40.47 -24.45
CA GLY A 207 -26.65 -41.50 -23.89
C GLY A 207 -27.89 -40.85 -23.32
#